data_AF-A0A518I2C7-F1
#
_entry.id   AF-A0A518I2C7-F1
#
_cell.length_a   1.000
_cell.length_b   1.000
_cell.length_c   1.000
_cell.angle_alpha   90.00
_cell.angle_beta   90.00
_cell.angle_gamma   90.00
#
_symmetry.space_group_name_H-M   'P 1'
#
loop_
_entity.id
_entity.type
_entity.pdbx_description
1 polymer ?
#
loop_
_entity_poly.entity_id
_entity_poly.type
_entity_poly.pdbx_seq_one_letter_code
_entity_poly.pdbx_strand_id
1 'polypeptide(L)'
;MDENELHFDSHRFAIESATFRYITDSCSGPGWDFNFSGPCVTDDRDEPEYPYGIRLMTEAGPLPLEPNDDLTGASIELNSPCDEDSGEPYFDVNVMESHDVLRLRLDVVERRGDDYLIKIIATVAETITGKQESLSLIAWAQREADHAYPT
;
A
#
# COMPACT_ATOMS: atom_id res chain seq x y z
N MET A 1 -7.24 -5.29 -15.07
CA MET A 1 -7.03 -5.70 -13.68
C MET A 1 -8.40 -5.89 -13.07
N ASP A 2 -8.63 -7.07 -12.52
CA ASP A 2 -9.89 -7.37 -11.84
C ASP A 2 -9.90 -6.69 -10.47
N GLU A 3 -11.07 -6.38 -9.90
CA GLU A 3 -11.17 -5.81 -8.56
C GLU A 3 -10.59 -6.76 -7.50
N ASN A 4 -9.97 -6.20 -6.45
CA ASN A 4 -9.30 -6.93 -5.37
C ASN A 4 -8.09 -7.75 -5.83
N GLU A 5 -7.25 -7.14 -6.65
CA GLU A 5 -6.06 -7.78 -7.19
C GLU A 5 -4.86 -6.85 -7.13
N LEU A 6 -3.69 -7.45 -6.88
CA LEU A 6 -2.38 -6.83 -7.02
C LEU A 6 -1.54 -7.63 -7.99
N HIS A 7 -0.88 -6.94 -8.90
CA HIS A 7 0.15 -7.48 -9.79
C HIS A 7 1.52 -6.98 -9.37
N PHE A 8 2.48 -7.90 -9.28
CA PHE A 8 3.87 -7.63 -8.97
C PHE A 8 4.72 -8.59 -9.82
N ASP A 9 5.60 -8.03 -10.65
CA ASP A 9 6.29 -8.75 -11.73
C ASP A 9 5.32 -9.58 -12.61
N SER A 10 5.52 -10.89 -12.67
CA SER A 10 4.72 -11.85 -13.42
C SER A 10 3.61 -12.50 -12.59
N HIS A 11 3.48 -12.10 -11.31
CA HIS A 11 2.61 -12.71 -10.34
C HIS A 11 1.36 -11.88 -10.05
N ARG A 12 0.29 -12.58 -9.67
CA ARG A 12 -0.99 -12.00 -9.26
C ARG A 12 -1.30 -12.42 -7.83
N PHE A 13 -1.81 -11.49 -7.05
CA PHE A 13 -2.18 -11.66 -5.66
C PHE A 13 -3.65 -11.26 -5.48
N ALA A 14 -4.45 -12.14 -4.87
CA ALA A 14 -5.83 -11.82 -4.54
C ALA A 14 -5.85 -11.05 -3.22
N ILE A 15 -6.32 -9.80 -3.23
CA ILE A 15 -6.35 -8.96 -2.02
C ILE A 15 -7.54 -9.38 -1.16
N GLU A 16 -7.24 -10.05 -0.05
CA GLU A 16 -8.24 -10.55 0.90
C GLU A 16 -8.40 -9.63 2.12
N SER A 17 -7.40 -8.81 2.42
CA SER A 17 -7.43 -7.82 3.48
C SER A 17 -6.96 -6.47 2.95
N ALA A 18 -7.83 -5.47 3.02
CA ALA A 18 -7.53 -4.10 2.63
C ALA A 18 -8.22 -3.14 3.58
N THR A 19 -7.44 -2.36 4.32
CA THR A 19 -7.96 -1.35 5.23
C THR A 19 -7.18 -0.05 5.13
N PHE A 20 -7.80 1.03 5.59
CA PHE A 20 -7.10 2.28 5.83
C PHE A 20 -7.74 3.05 6.99
N ARG A 21 -6.94 3.88 7.65
CA ARG A 21 -7.39 4.72 8.76
C ARG A 21 -6.55 5.98 8.88
N TYR A 22 -7.06 6.98 9.58
CA TYR A 22 -6.27 8.13 9.97
C TYR A 22 -5.61 7.87 11.34
N ILE A 23 -4.30 8.01 11.39
CA ILE A 23 -3.51 7.97 12.62
C ILE A 23 -3.46 9.40 13.16
N THR A 24 -4.06 9.62 14.32
CA THR A 24 -4.15 10.94 14.95
C THR A 24 -2.94 11.29 15.80
N ASP A 25 -2.21 10.27 16.28
CA ASP A 25 -1.02 10.43 17.12
C ASP A 25 -0.07 9.25 16.94
N SER A 26 1.20 9.53 16.68
CA SER A 26 2.29 8.57 16.54
C SER A 26 3.65 9.27 16.71
N CYS A 27 4.71 8.52 16.94
CA CYS A 27 6.08 9.06 17.00
C CYS A 27 6.49 9.84 15.74
N SER A 28 5.94 9.48 14.58
CA SER A 28 6.24 10.10 13.28
C SER A 28 5.24 11.21 12.92
N GLY A 29 4.30 11.51 13.82
CA GLY A 29 3.21 12.45 13.58
C GLY A 29 1.93 11.78 13.04
N PRO A 30 0.87 12.56 12.84
CA PRO A 30 -0.39 12.06 12.30
C PRO A 30 -0.30 11.82 10.78
N GLY A 31 -1.08 10.88 10.26
CA GLY A 31 -1.05 10.52 8.85
C GLY A 31 -2.05 9.44 8.48
N TRP A 32 -2.22 9.21 7.18
CA TRP A 32 -3.03 8.10 6.69
C TRP A 32 -2.23 6.80 6.70
N ASP A 33 -2.81 5.73 7.22
CA ASP A 33 -2.25 4.38 7.22
C ASP A 33 -3.08 3.50 6.29
N PHE A 34 -2.46 2.96 5.23
CA PHE A 34 -3.06 2.02 4.29
C PHE A 34 -2.39 0.65 4.41
N ASN A 35 -3.18 -0.41 4.32
CA ASN A 35 -2.68 -1.78 4.42
C ASN A 35 -3.45 -2.71 3.48
N PHE A 36 -2.73 -3.35 2.55
CA PHE A 36 -3.26 -4.32 1.60
C PHE A 36 -2.46 -5.61 1.70
N SER A 37 -3.14 -6.75 1.75
CA SER A 37 -2.46 -8.04 1.76
C SER A 37 -3.30 -9.16 1.18
N GLY A 38 -2.62 -10.20 0.71
CA GLY A 38 -3.28 -11.38 0.18
C GLY A 38 -2.33 -12.41 -0.42
N PRO A 39 -2.82 -13.65 -0.66
CA PRO A 39 -2.01 -14.74 -1.20
C PRO A 39 -1.70 -14.55 -2.68
N CYS A 40 -0.58 -15.12 -3.13
CA CYS A 40 -0.30 -15.29 -4.56
C CYS A 40 -1.24 -16.36 -5.15
N VAL A 41 -1.88 -16.05 -6.28
CA VAL A 41 -2.82 -16.97 -6.96
C VAL A 41 -2.25 -17.59 -8.22
N THR A 42 -1.09 -17.11 -8.68
CA THR A 42 -0.36 -17.63 -9.84
C THR A 42 0.82 -18.51 -9.47
N ASP A 43 1.06 -18.71 -8.17
CA ASP A 43 2.19 -19.46 -7.67
C ASP A 43 2.12 -20.95 -8.00
N ASP A 44 3.28 -21.61 -8.09
CA ASP A 44 3.32 -23.07 -8.14
C ASP A 44 2.91 -23.61 -6.76
N ARG A 45 1.99 -24.59 -6.75
CA ARG A 45 1.49 -25.17 -5.51
C ARG A 45 2.51 -26.09 -4.85
N ASP A 46 3.39 -26.71 -5.63
CA ASP A 46 4.35 -27.69 -5.15
C ASP A 46 5.66 -27.01 -4.69
N GLU A 47 6.02 -25.87 -5.30
CA GLU A 47 7.19 -25.07 -4.97
C GLU A 47 6.86 -23.56 -5.01
N PRO A 48 6.13 -23.03 -4.00
CA PRO A 48 5.67 -21.65 -4.03
C PRO A 48 6.82 -20.64 -3.85
N GLU A 49 6.90 -19.67 -4.76
CA GLU A 49 7.80 -18.52 -4.68
C GLU A 49 7.34 -17.50 -3.63
N TYR A 50 6.03 -17.39 -3.39
CA TYR A 50 5.44 -16.46 -2.42
C TYR A 50 4.51 -17.18 -1.43
N PRO A 51 5.04 -18.08 -0.58
CA PRO A 51 4.24 -18.92 0.31
C PRO A 51 3.42 -18.13 1.35
N TYR A 52 3.80 -16.88 1.61
CA TYR A 52 3.11 -15.98 2.57
C TYR A 52 2.31 -14.86 1.89
N GLY A 53 2.26 -14.84 0.55
CA GLY A 53 1.63 -13.77 -0.21
C GLY A 53 2.41 -12.47 -0.19
N ILE A 54 1.69 -11.35 -0.36
CA ILE A 54 2.22 -10.00 -0.39
C ILE A 54 1.54 -9.10 0.63
N ARG A 55 2.26 -8.10 1.11
CA ARG A 55 1.70 -6.96 1.84
C ARG A 55 2.26 -5.64 1.30
N LEU A 56 1.38 -4.71 0.94
CA LEU A 56 1.70 -3.31 0.68
C LEU A 56 1.15 -2.48 1.84
N MET A 57 2.01 -1.74 2.52
CA MET A 57 1.63 -0.98 3.71
C MET A 57 2.28 0.39 3.77
N THR A 58 1.60 1.34 4.38
CA THR A 58 2.19 2.63 4.74
C THR A 58 3.17 2.46 5.89
N GLU A 59 4.24 3.24 5.85
CA GLU A 59 5.28 3.30 6.88
C GLU A 59 5.19 4.62 7.66
N ALA A 60 6.31 5.09 8.24
CA ALA A 60 6.36 6.27 9.09
C ALA A 60 6.19 7.61 8.35
N GLY A 61 6.46 7.66 7.04
CA GLY A 61 6.39 8.90 6.25
C GLY A 61 4.97 9.44 6.12
N PRO A 62 4.69 10.71 6.47
CA PRO A 62 3.35 11.26 6.40
C PRO A 62 2.89 11.44 4.96
N LEU A 63 1.84 10.71 4.55
CA LEU A 63 1.29 10.87 3.20
C LEU A 63 0.78 12.30 2.99
N PRO A 64 1.05 12.95 1.83
CA PRO A 64 0.61 14.31 1.51
C PRO A 64 -0.88 14.33 1.14
N LEU A 65 -1.72 13.84 2.05
CA LEU A 65 -3.15 13.70 1.91
C LEU A 65 -3.82 14.29 3.16
N GLU A 66 -4.63 15.32 2.97
CA GLU A 66 -5.31 15.98 4.08
C GLU A 66 -6.30 15.02 4.79
N PRO A 67 -6.46 15.14 6.12
CA PRO A 67 -7.51 14.42 6.83
C PRO A 67 -8.89 14.90 6.36
N ASN A 68 -9.67 14.00 5.77
CA ASN A 68 -11.02 14.28 5.28
C ASN A 68 -11.97 13.11 5.61
N ASP A 69 -13.24 13.43 5.84
CA ASP A 69 -14.32 12.45 6.06
C ASP A 69 -14.66 11.66 4.80
N ASP A 70 -14.35 12.22 3.63
CA ASP A 70 -14.48 11.52 2.35
C ASP A 70 -13.25 11.75 1.47
N LEU A 71 -12.55 10.67 1.16
CA LEU A 71 -11.39 10.67 0.27
C LEU A 71 -11.74 10.47 -1.20
N THR A 72 -13.02 10.29 -1.56
CA THR A 72 -13.41 10.05 -2.96
C THR A 72 -12.90 11.15 -3.90
N GLY A 73 -12.16 10.76 -4.93
CA GLY A 73 -11.54 11.68 -5.89
C GLY A 73 -10.16 12.19 -5.48
N ALA A 74 -9.66 11.84 -4.29
CA ALA A 74 -8.30 12.15 -3.89
C ALA A 74 -7.28 11.38 -4.73
N SER A 75 -6.14 12.03 -5.00
CA SER A 75 -4.99 11.44 -5.67
C SER A 75 -3.71 11.99 -5.06
N ILE A 76 -2.76 11.11 -4.78
CA ILE A 76 -1.41 11.46 -4.36
C ILE A 76 -0.40 10.86 -5.33
N GLU A 77 0.68 11.59 -5.56
CA GLU A 77 1.82 11.14 -6.34
C GLU A 77 3.09 11.34 -5.51
N LEU A 78 3.76 10.24 -5.19
CA LEU A 78 5.01 10.18 -4.46
C LEU A 78 6.12 9.91 -5.47
N ASN A 79 7.01 10.88 -5.63
CA ASN A 79 8.13 10.83 -6.58
C ASN A 79 9.47 10.47 -5.91
N SER A 80 9.44 10.23 -4.60
CA SER A 80 10.55 9.84 -3.73
C SER A 80 10.10 8.68 -2.84
N PRO A 81 10.99 7.74 -2.46
CA PRO A 81 10.66 6.67 -1.52
C PRO A 81 10.38 7.18 -0.11
N CYS A 82 11.00 8.31 0.26
CA CYS A 82 10.94 8.87 1.59
C CYS A 82 10.40 10.29 1.57
N ASP A 83 9.83 10.67 2.70
CA ASP A 83 9.49 12.03 3.03
C ASP A 83 10.74 12.92 3.14
N GLU A 84 10.69 14.11 2.52
CA GLU A 84 11.86 14.99 2.41
C GLU A 84 12.27 15.57 3.76
N ASP A 85 11.31 15.82 4.65
CA ASP A 85 11.56 16.47 5.93
C ASP A 85 12.05 15.47 6.99
N SER A 86 11.42 14.30 7.07
CA SER A 86 11.73 13.27 8.07
C SER A 86 12.74 12.23 7.60
N GLY A 87 12.84 11.98 6.29
CA GLY A 87 13.61 10.87 5.72
C GLY A 87 12.94 9.51 5.89
N GLU A 88 11.74 9.45 6.47
CA GLU A 88 11.01 8.21 6.71
C GLU A 88 10.36 7.69 5.41
N PRO A 89 10.33 6.37 5.18
CA PRO A 89 9.71 5.80 4.00
C PRO A 89 8.19 5.99 4.02
N TYR A 90 7.58 6.20 2.86
CA TYR A 90 6.13 6.30 2.74
C TYR A 90 5.44 4.93 2.74
N PHE A 91 6.00 3.97 2.02
CA PHE A 91 5.43 2.63 1.84
C PHE A 91 6.54 1.57 1.84
N ASP A 92 6.19 0.38 2.30
CA ASP A 92 6.97 -0.85 2.12
C ASP A 92 6.12 -1.91 1.38
N VAL A 93 6.81 -2.74 0.60
CA VAL A 93 6.23 -3.94 -0.01
C VAL A 93 6.94 -5.17 0.55
N ASN A 94 6.22 -5.95 1.33
CA ASN A 94 6.74 -7.19 1.90
C ASN A 94 6.31 -8.38 1.05
N VAL A 95 7.29 -9.02 0.39
CA VAL A 95 7.13 -10.27 -0.37
C VAL A 95 8.33 -11.15 -0.05
N MET A 96 8.21 -12.00 0.96
CA MET A 96 9.32 -12.71 1.65
C MET A 96 10.36 -11.80 2.32
N GLU A 97 10.73 -10.71 1.66
CA GLU A 97 11.58 -9.61 2.12
C GLU A 97 10.93 -8.27 1.80
N SER A 98 11.36 -7.23 2.51
CA SER A 98 10.92 -5.85 2.26
C SER A 98 11.53 -5.33 0.96
N HIS A 99 10.75 -4.53 0.25
CA HIS A 99 11.08 -3.91 -1.03
C HIS A 99 10.76 -2.42 -0.95
N ASP A 100 11.72 -1.59 -1.36
CA ASP A 100 11.56 -0.15 -1.32
C ASP A 100 10.57 0.31 -2.40
N VAL A 101 9.56 1.09 -2.01
CA VAL A 101 8.65 1.74 -2.96
C VAL A 101 9.29 3.05 -3.42
N LEU A 102 9.85 3.05 -4.62
CA LEU A 102 10.60 4.20 -5.17
C LEU A 102 9.69 5.36 -5.61
N ARG A 103 8.54 5.02 -6.20
CA ARG A 103 7.53 5.94 -6.69
C ARG A 103 6.17 5.30 -6.60
N LEU A 104 5.14 6.09 -6.31
CA LEU A 104 3.79 5.58 -6.16
C LEU A 104 2.76 6.65 -6.53
N ARG A 105 1.72 6.24 -7.25
CA ARG A 105 0.48 7.00 -7.41
C ARG A 105 -0.65 6.22 -6.75
N LEU A 106 -1.42 6.87 -5.89
CA LEU A 106 -2.63 6.34 -5.28
C LEU A 106 -3.81 7.21 -5.71
N ASP A 107 -4.88 6.58 -6.17
CA ASP A 107 -6.14 7.22 -6.51
C ASP A 107 -7.28 6.58 -5.72
N VAL A 108 -8.11 7.40 -5.08
CA VAL A 108 -9.35 6.96 -4.42
C VAL A 108 -10.52 7.22 -5.37
N VAL A 109 -11.08 6.15 -5.94
CA VAL A 109 -11.91 6.25 -7.15
C VAL A 109 -13.38 6.40 -6.84
N GLU A 110 -13.90 5.54 -5.98
CA GLU A 110 -15.32 5.50 -5.61
C GLU A 110 -15.48 5.01 -4.18
N ARG A 111 -16.64 5.28 -3.58
CA ARG A 111 -17.01 4.88 -2.22
C ARG A 111 -18.35 4.13 -2.22
N ARG A 112 -18.44 3.07 -1.41
CA ARG A 112 -19.66 2.29 -1.14
C ARG A 112 -19.77 2.04 0.36
N GLY A 113 -20.53 2.87 1.07
CA GLY A 113 -20.58 2.79 2.53
C GLY A 113 -19.24 3.19 3.14
N ASP A 114 -18.60 2.29 3.88
CA ASP A 114 -17.26 2.52 4.44
C ASP A 114 -16.14 1.91 3.59
N ASP A 115 -16.47 1.29 2.46
CA ASP A 115 -15.50 0.73 1.53
C ASP A 115 -15.16 1.73 0.42
N TYR A 116 -13.88 1.82 0.08
CA TYR A 116 -13.34 2.70 -0.94
C TYR A 116 -12.57 1.90 -1.98
N LEU A 117 -12.83 2.15 -3.27
CA LEU A 117 -12.03 1.57 -4.34
C LEU A 117 -10.73 2.36 -4.48
N ILE A 118 -9.62 1.74 -4.11
CA ILE A 118 -8.29 2.30 -4.19
C ILE A 118 -7.57 1.72 -5.40
N LYS A 119 -6.86 2.57 -6.15
CA LYS A 119 -5.94 2.16 -7.20
C LYS A 119 -4.54 2.64 -6.86
N ILE A 120 -3.57 1.75 -6.98
CA ILE A 120 -2.16 2.07 -6.78
C ILE A 120 -1.37 1.61 -8.00
N ILE A 121 -0.45 2.46 -8.45
CA ILE A 121 0.61 2.10 -9.39
C ILE A 121 1.92 2.52 -8.76
N ALA A 122 2.88 1.61 -8.67
CA ALA A 122 4.16 1.87 -8.04
C ALA A 122 5.33 1.28 -8.83
N THR A 123 6.50 1.89 -8.64
CA THR A 123 7.79 1.29 -8.99
C THR A 123 8.44 0.88 -7.69
N VAL A 124 8.79 -0.39 -7.60
CA VAL A 124 9.41 -1.01 -6.41
C VAL A 124 10.84 -1.42 -6.76
N ALA A 125 11.71 -1.54 -5.77
CA ALA A 125 13.05 -2.09 -5.93
C ALA A 125 13.32 -3.18 -4.90
N GLU A 126 13.86 -4.30 -5.37
CA GLU A 126 14.43 -5.31 -4.48
C GLU A 126 15.61 -4.70 -3.72
N THR A 127 15.56 -4.69 -2.38
CA THR A 127 16.53 -4.00 -1.53
C THR A 127 17.97 -4.48 -1.75
N ILE A 128 18.16 -5.76 -2.12
CA ILE A 128 19.49 -6.36 -2.29
C ILE A 128 20.05 -6.12 -3.69
N THR A 129 19.26 -6.37 -4.75
CA THR A 129 19.75 -6.32 -6.14
C THR A 129 19.55 -4.96 -6.81
N GLY A 130 18.64 -4.15 -6.28
CA GLY A 130 18.19 -2.90 -6.90
C GLY A 130 17.39 -3.11 -8.18
N LYS A 131 17.00 -4.34 -8.51
CA LYS A 131 16.12 -4.63 -9.65
C LYS A 131 14.79 -3.93 -9.42
N GLN A 132 14.38 -3.14 -10.41
CA GLN A 132 13.12 -2.40 -10.36
C GLN A 132 12.01 -3.17 -11.05
N GLU A 133 10.84 -3.17 -10.41
CA GLU A 133 9.65 -3.82 -10.90
C GLU A 133 8.44 -2.89 -10.80
N SER A 134 7.42 -3.19 -11.57
CA SER A 134 6.16 -2.46 -11.51
C SER A 134 5.18 -3.22 -10.62
N LEU A 135 4.55 -2.48 -9.70
CA LEU A 135 3.44 -2.95 -8.91
C LEU A 135 2.18 -2.21 -9.33
N SER A 136 1.06 -2.91 -9.43
CA SER A 136 -0.24 -2.26 -9.61
C SER A 136 -1.31 -2.99 -8.82
N LEU A 137 -2.18 -2.22 -8.17
CA LEU A 137 -3.25 -2.72 -7.31
C LEU A 137 -4.56 -2.00 -7.62
N ILE A 138 -5.65 -2.75 -7.57
CA ILE A 138 -7.02 -2.24 -7.49
C ILE A 138 -7.76 -3.05 -6.43
N ALA A 139 -8.19 -2.42 -5.35
CA ALA A 139 -8.86 -3.12 -4.25
C ALA A 139 -9.88 -2.23 -3.55
N TRP A 140 -10.95 -2.85 -3.07
CA TRP A 140 -11.85 -2.26 -2.09
C TRP A 140 -11.17 -2.30 -0.72
N ALA A 141 -10.95 -1.13 -0.12
CA ALA A 141 -10.39 -0.99 1.21
C ALA A 141 -11.44 -0.44 2.18
N GLN A 142 -11.58 -1.09 3.33
CA GLN A 142 -12.50 -0.63 4.37
C GLN A 142 -11.85 0.50 5.18
N ARG A 143 -12.58 1.60 5.38
CA ARG A 143 -12.18 2.63 6.33
C ARG A 143 -12.40 2.12 7.75
N GLU A 144 -11.34 2.11 8.55
CA GLU A 144 -11.40 1.82 9.97
C GLU A 144 -11.49 3.11 10.79
N ALA A 145 -11.81 2.97 12.08
CA ALA A 145 -11.81 4.11 12.99
C ALA A 145 -10.40 4.70 13.14
N ASP A 146 -10.35 6.01 13.32
CA ASP A 146 -9.12 6.73 13.62
C ASP A 146 -8.41 6.11 14.83
N HIS A 147 -7.07 6.11 14.78
CA HIS A 147 -6.25 5.43 15.78
C HIS A 147 -5.13 6.33 16.32
N ALA A 148 -4.77 6.12 17.58
CA ALA A 148 -3.61 6.72 18.20
C ALA A 148 -2.69 5.59 18.68
N TYR A 149 -1.44 5.59 18.23
CA TYR A 149 -0.44 4.66 18.73
C TYR A 149 0.06 5.14 20.11
N PRO A 150 0.39 4.23 21.04
CA PRO A 150 1.06 4.60 22.27
C PRO A 150 2.39 5.29 21.94
N THR A 151 2.55 6.52 22.41
CA THR A 151 3.79 7.31 22.31
C THR A 151 4.83 6.87 23.33
#